data_AF-A0A944WJX1-F1
#
_entry.id   AF-A0A944WJX1-F1
#
_cell.length_a   1.000
_cell.length_b   1.000
_cell.length_c   1.000
_cell.angle_alpha   90.00
_cell.angle_beta   90.00
_cell.angle_gamma   90.00
#
_symmetry.space_group_name_H-M   'P 1'
#
loop_
_entity.id
_entity.type
_entity.pdbx_description
1 polymer ?
#
loop_
_entity_poly.entity_id
_entity_poly.type
_entity_poly.pdbx_seq_one_letter_code
_entity_poly.pdbx_strand_id
1 'polypeptide(L)' 'MFGKDKKVTASGSVPTYIGKGMRIEGKIWGTRPIWIEGEVRGSVDCDSEVIIGESGKVDATIRASIIKV' A
#
# COMPACT_ATOMS: atom_id res chain seq x y z
N MET A 1 12.99 -3.52 35.18
CA MET A 1 13.37 -4.11 33.87
C MET A 1 12.25 -3.79 32.89
N PHE A 2 12.48 -2.85 31.98
CA PHE A 2 11.49 -2.47 30.96
C PHE A 2 11.68 -3.34 29.72
N GLY A 3 10.60 -4.00 29.30
CA GLY A 3 10.58 -4.88 28.13
C GLY A 3 10.86 -4.11 26.85
N LYS A 4 11.79 -4.61 26.04
CA LYS A 4 11.99 -4.13 24.68
C LYS A 4 10.76 -4.49 23.86
N ASP A 5 9.98 -3.49 23.46
CA ASP A 5 9.02 -3.62 22.38
C ASP A 5 9.78 -4.08 21.12
N LYS A 6 9.57 -5.34 20.74
CA LYS A 6 9.96 -5.82 19.43
C LYS A 6 9.07 -5.10 18.42
N LYS A 7 9.52 -3.93 17.95
CA LYS A 7 9.13 -3.43 16.63
C LYS A 7 9.43 -4.56 15.67
N VAL A 8 8.38 -5.20 15.16
CA VAL A 8 8.48 -6.12 14.04
C VAL A 8 8.92 -5.26 12.86
N THR A 9 10.22 -5.05 12.72
CA THR A 9 10.82 -4.62 11.49
C THR A 9 10.59 -5.78 10.53
N ALA A 10 9.61 -5.62 9.65
CA ALA A 10 9.39 -6.50 8.51
C ALA A 10 10.67 -6.52 7.68
N SER A 11 11.57 -7.41 8.05
CA SER A 11 12.81 -7.68 7.34
C SER A 11 12.42 -8.29 5.99
N GLY A 12 12.52 -7.50 4.92
CA GLY A 12 12.62 -8.01 3.55
C GLY A 12 11.35 -8.05 2.70
N SER A 13 10.32 -7.24 2.96
CA SER A 13 9.26 -7.03 1.95
C SER A 13 9.57 -5.80 1.10
N VAL A 14 10.11 -6.01 -0.10
CA VAL A 14 10.18 -4.95 -1.11
C VAL A 14 8.73 -4.57 -1.46
N PRO A 15 8.34 -3.29 -1.30
CA PRO A 15 7.00 -2.85 -1.66
C PRO A 15 6.84 -2.81 -3.18
N THR A 16 5.61 -2.99 -3.64
CA THR A 16 5.24 -2.63 -5.02
C THR A 16 4.98 -1.13 -5.08
N TYR A 17 5.56 -0.46 -6.07
CA TYR A 17 5.38 0.98 -6.28
C TYR A 17 4.56 1.25 -7.54
N ILE A 18 3.43 1.94 -7.38
CA ILE A 18 2.69 2.56 -8.48
C ILE A 18 3.16 4.01 -8.54
N GLY A 19 4.15 4.26 -9.41
CA GLY A 19 4.88 5.52 -9.44
C GLY A 19 4.11 6.70 -10.05
N LYS A 20 4.64 7.91 -9.83
CA LYS A 20 4.16 9.14 -10.48
C LYS A 20 4.09 8.96 -11.99
N GLY A 21 2.98 9.38 -12.60
CA GLY A 21 2.74 9.24 -14.05
C GLY A 21 2.13 7.90 -14.48
N MET A 22 1.99 6.94 -13.57
CA MET A 22 1.20 5.73 -13.83
C MET A 22 -0.28 5.97 -13.56
N ARG A 23 -1.14 5.41 -14.41
CA ARG A 23 -2.58 5.30 -14.17
C ARG A 23 -3.01 3.85 -14.34
N ILE A 24 -3.66 3.30 -13.32
CA ILE A 24 -4.21 1.94 -13.34
C ILE A 24 -5.72 2.03 -13.20
N GLU A 25 -6.44 1.33 -14.09
CA GLU A 25 -7.89 1.17 -14.03
C GLU A 25 -8.24 -0.30 -13.97
N GLY A 26 -8.90 -0.74 -12.90
CA GLY A 26 -9.33 -2.14 -12.75
C GLY A 26 -9.27 -2.64 -11.30
N LYS A 27 -8.96 -3.93 -11.16
CA LYS A 27 -8.87 -4.63 -9.87
C LYS A 27 -7.41 -5.04 -9.61
N ILE A 28 -6.90 -4.68 -8.44
CA ILE A 28 -5.53 -4.97 -7.99
C ILE A 28 -5.62 -5.90 -6.79
N TRP A 29 -4.85 -7.01 -6.83
CA TRP A 29 -4.67 -7.92 -5.70
C TRP A 29 -3.20 -7.99 -5.31
N GLY A 30 -2.91 -7.92 -4.02
CA GLY A 30 -1.54 -7.98 -3.51
C GLY A 30 -1.44 -8.63 -2.13
N THR A 31 -0.31 -9.27 -1.86
CA THR A 31 -0.04 -9.89 -0.55
C THR A 31 1.10 -9.19 0.20
N ARG A 32 1.70 -8.17 -0.42
CA ARG A 32 2.86 -7.42 0.04
C ARG A 32 2.52 -5.92 0.03
N PRO A 33 3.28 -5.08 0.75
CA PRO A 33 3.01 -3.65 0.79
C PRO A 33 2.89 -3.02 -0.61
N ILE A 34 1.90 -2.15 -0.82
CA ILE A 34 1.69 -1.40 -2.06
C ILE A 34 1.76 0.09 -1.75
N TRP A 35 2.63 0.82 -2.43
CA TRP A 35 2.78 2.27 -2.29
C TRP A 35 2.30 2.95 -3.57
N ILE A 36 1.38 3.89 -3.44
CA ILE A 36 0.66 4.53 -4.55
C ILE A 36 1.04 6.01 -4.59
N GLU A 37 1.87 6.37 -5.57
CA GLU A 37 2.21 7.77 -5.93
C GLU A 37 1.57 8.17 -7.29
N GLY A 38 0.92 7.23 -7.97
CA GLY A 38 0.22 7.44 -9.24
C GLY A 38 -1.30 7.53 -9.08
N GLU A 39 -2.03 7.28 -10.17
CA GLU A 39 -3.49 7.29 -10.20
C GLU A 39 -4.06 5.85 -10.21
N VAL A 40 -5.00 5.55 -9.32
CA VAL A 40 -5.68 4.24 -9.27
C VAL A 40 -7.18 4.43 -9.27
N ARG A 41 -7.88 3.76 -10.20
CA ARG A 41 -9.35 3.69 -10.25
C ARG A 41 -9.84 2.25 -10.20
N GLY A 42 -10.83 1.96 -9.35
CA GLY A 42 -11.46 0.62 -9.25
C GLY A 42 -11.39 -0.01 -7.87
N SER A 43 -10.65 -1.11 -7.69
CA SER A 43 -10.51 -1.77 -6.37
C SER A 43 -9.10 -2.28 -6.09
N VAL A 44 -8.71 -2.23 -4.82
CA VAL A 44 -7.45 -2.78 -4.31
C VAL A 44 -7.76 -3.68 -3.13
N ASP A 45 -7.46 -4.97 -3.24
CA ASP A 45 -7.53 -5.94 -2.14
C ASP A 45 -6.09 -6.36 -1.79
N CYS A 46 -5.60 -5.97 -0.62
CA CYS A 46 -4.23 -6.21 -0.18
C CYS A 46 -4.19 -6.90 1.19
N ASP A 47 -3.48 -8.02 1.32
CA ASP A 47 -3.33 -8.67 2.63
C ASP A 47 -2.38 -7.89 3.58
N SER A 48 -1.64 -6.93 3.05
CA SER A 48 -0.65 -6.14 3.77
C SER A 48 -1.04 -4.66 3.83
N GLU A 49 -0.07 -3.76 3.95
CA GLU A 49 -0.32 -2.31 3.98
C GLU A 49 -0.49 -1.73 2.57
N VAL A 50 -1.40 -0.76 2.45
CA VAL A 50 -1.50 0.14 1.30
C VAL A 50 -1.16 1.54 1.79
N ILE A 51 -0.15 2.16 1.18
CA ILE A 51 0.28 3.53 1.47
C ILE A 51 -0.04 4.39 0.26
N ILE A 52 -0.84 5.43 0.45
CA ILE A 52 -1.08 6.45 -0.56
C ILE A 52 -0.11 7.58 -0.24
N GLY A 53 0.80 7.86 -1.16
CA GLY A 53 1.77 8.94 -1.02
C GLY A 53 1.19 10.30 -1.41
N GLU A 54 1.96 11.36 -1.19
CA GLU A 54 1.54 12.75 -1.39
C GLU A 54 0.98 13.01 -2.80
N SER A 55 1.50 12.31 -3.81
CA SER A 55 1.04 12.47 -5.20
C SER A 55 -0.02 11.46 -5.65
N GLY A 56 -0.38 10.50 -4.79
CA GLY A 56 -1.35 9.46 -5.07
C GLY A 56 -2.76 10.03 -5.24
N LYS A 57 -3.44 9.65 -6.33
CA LYS A 57 -4.86 9.95 -6.54
C LYS A 57 -5.64 8.65 -6.67
N VAL A 58 -6.45 8.35 -5.67
CA VAL A 58 -7.16 7.06 -5.61
C VAL A 58 -8.67 7.29 -5.62
N ASP A 59 -9.31 6.78 -6.67
CA ASP A 59 -10.76 6.65 -6.78
C ASP A 59 -11.11 5.14 -6.85
N ALA A 60 -10.91 4.47 -5.71
CA ALA A 60 -11.02 3.03 -5.62
C ALA A 60 -11.51 2.59 -4.23
N THR A 61 -12.16 1.43 -4.17
CA THR A 61 -12.41 0.72 -2.91
C THR A 61 -11.13 0.00 -2.49
N ILE A 62 -10.54 0.37 -1.35
CA ILE A 62 -9.35 -0.28 -0.79
C ILE A 62 -9.75 -1.15 0.40
N ARG A 63 -9.39 -2.43 0.37
CA ARG A 63 -9.39 -3.34 1.52
C ARG A 63 -7.94 -3.72 1.81
N ALA A 64 -7.45 -3.38 2.98
CA ALA A 64 -6.10 -3.69 3.40
C ALA A 64 -6.01 -3.91 4.91
N SER A 65 -4.97 -4.63 5.35
CA SER A 65 -4.68 -4.78 6.78
C SER A 65 -4.37 -3.44 7.44
N ILE A 66 -3.66 -2.56 6.72
CA ILE A 66 -3.34 -1.20 7.15
C ILE A 66 -3.49 -0.29 5.93
N ILE A 67 -4.15 0.85 6.11
CA ILE A 67 -4.23 1.92 5.11
C ILE A 67 -3.59 3.17 5.70
N LYS A 68 -2.63 3.75 4.98
CA LYS A 68 -1.97 5.03 5.32
C LYS A 68 -2.18 6.01 4.17
N VAL A 69 -2.43 7.27 4.51
CA VAL A 69 -2.59 8.40 3.59
C VAL A 69 -1.71 9.54 4.10
#